data_AF-A0A8W8K2P9-F1
#
_entry.id   AF-A0A8W8K2P9-F1
#
_cell.length_a   1.000
_cell.length_b   1.000
_cell.length_c   1.000
_cell.angle_alpha   90.00
_cell.angle_beta   90.00
_cell.angle_gamma   90.00
#
_symmetry.space_group_name_H-M   'P 1'
#
loop_
_entity.id
_entity.type
_entity.pdbx_description
1 polymer ?
#
loop_
_entity_poly.entity_id
_entity_poly.type
_entity_poly.pdbx_seq_one_letter_code
_entity_poly.pdbx_strand_id
1 'polypeptide(L)'
;PNQQYLILNTARKHFGGGGDKRIKFTLPPIVFAAYRLAMRYKEAKEEDENWEKKCQKIFQFCHQTVGALIKADMAEMPLRLFLQGALTAGEIEFENHETVAYEFMSQAFSLYEDEISDSKAQLAAITLIIGTLEQMSCFGDENHEPLRTQCALAASKLLKKPDQCRGVCTCSHLFWSGRSASQEGELQDSKRVSDCLKKGVKIANQCMDSSVQVQLFVELLNHYIYYYEKGNDQVTIQVLNQLIAKIKETLPNLEANEETEQINKHFQNTVEHLKLRRDGSETEGPSYEELVL
;
A
#
# COMPACT_ATOMS: atom_id res chain seq x y z
N PRO A 1 5.91 25.23 21.00
CA PRO A 1 6.60 24.39 19.98
C PRO A 1 8.13 24.30 20.17
N ASN A 2 8.84 25.44 20.25
CA ASN A 2 10.31 25.47 20.35
C ASN A 2 10.86 24.73 21.59
N GLN A 3 10.24 24.90 22.76
CA GLN A 3 10.64 24.20 23.99
C GLN A 3 10.47 22.68 23.87
N GLN A 4 9.41 22.21 23.19
CA GLN A 4 9.20 20.77 22.96
C GLN A 4 10.29 20.18 22.08
N TYR A 5 10.75 20.92 21.06
CA TYR A 5 11.89 20.50 20.23
C TYR A 5 13.18 20.36 21.04
N LEU A 6 13.44 21.28 21.99
CA LEU A 6 14.59 21.18 22.87
C LEU A 6 14.50 19.94 23.78
N ILE A 7 13.31 19.66 24.34
CA ILE A 7 13.07 18.46 25.15
C ILE A 7 13.30 17.19 24.33
N LEU A 8 12.81 17.10 23.09
CA LEU A 8 13.00 15.94 22.22
C LEU A 8 14.48 15.70 21.90
N ASN A 9 15.25 16.75 21.63
CA ASN A 9 16.69 16.65 21.42
C ASN A 9 17.42 16.12 22.65
N THR A 10 17.07 16.64 23.83
CA THR A 10 17.64 16.21 25.10
C THR A 10 17.25 14.75 25.40
N ALA A 11 15.98 14.39 25.19
CA ALA A 11 15.49 13.02 25.35
C ALA A 11 16.24 12.04 24.43
N ARG A 12 16.44 12.40 23.16
CA ARG A 12 17.23 11.58 22.24
C ARG A 12 18.68 11.41 22.71
N LYS A 13 19.32 12.47 23.22
CA LYS A 13 20.69 12.38 23.74
C LYS A 13 20.79 11.45 24.95
N HIS A 14 19.88 11.58 25.92
CA HIS A 14 19.90 10.75 27.13
C HIS A 14 19.48 9.30 26.86
N PHE A 15 18.43 9.08 26.06
CA PHE A 15 17.90 7.73 25.82
C PHE A 15 18.59 7.01 24.64
N GLY A 16 19.21 7.74 23.73
CA GLY A 16 19.97 7.18 22.61
C GLY A 16 21.26 6.47 23.03
N GLY A 17 21.84 6.83 24.18
CA GLY A 17 22.99 6.13 24.77
C GLY A 17 22.63 4.83 25.51
N GLY A 18 21.35 4.43 25.52
CA GLY A 18 20.86 3.26 26.28
C GLY A 18 21.23 1.90 25.69
N GLY A 19 21.88 1.85 24.54
CA GLY A 19 22.24 0.62 23.80
C GLY A 19 21.08 -0.02 23.04
N ASP A 20 21.42 -0.96 22.16
CA ASP A 20 20.55 -1.51 21.11
C ASP A 20 19.24 -2.11 21.65
N LYS A 21 19.32 -2.76 22.82
CA LYS A 21 18.15 -3.38 23.47
C LYS A 21 17.13 -2.37 23.99
N ARG A 22 17.54 -1.13 24.25
CA ARG A 22 16.66 -0.07 24.81
C ARG A 22 16.16 0.86 23.72
N ILE A 23 17.01 1.20 22.75
CA ILE A 23 16.65 2.17 21.70
C ILE A 23 15.43 1.72 20.88
N LYS A 24 15.25 0.40 20.72
CA LYS A 24 14.07 -0.18 20.05
C LYS A 24 12.72 0.21 20.67
N PHE A 25 12.70 0.55 21.95
CA PHE A 25 11.49 0.96 22.66
C PHE A 25 11.46 2.46 22.95
N THR A 26 12.62 3.11 23.06
CA THR A 26 12.70 4.52 23.47
C THR A 26 12.70 5.49 22.29
N LEU A 27 13.26 5.11 21.14
CA LEU A 27 13.35 6.01 19.98
C LEU A 27 12.05 6.11 19.15
N PRO A 28 11.27 5.03 18.91
CA PRO A 28 10.02 5.17 18.15
C PRO A 28 9.04 6.20 18.75
N PRO A 29 8.79 6.24 20.08
CA PRO A 29 7.96 7.29 20.69
C PRO A 29 8.50 8.71 20.46
N ILE A 30 9.83 8.89 20.45
CA ILE A 30 10.46 10.18 20.18
C ILE A 30 10.22 10.61 18.73
N VAL A 31 10.31 9.68 17.78
CA VAL A 31 10.03 9.93 16.36
C VAL A 31 8.56 10.33 16.16
N PHE A 32 7.61 9.60 16.74
CA PHE A 32 6.19 9.97 16.66
C PHE A 32 5.89 11.32 17.32
N ALA A 33 6.50 11.61 18.48
CA ALA A 33 6.35 12.91 19.12
C ALA A 33 6.93 14.05 18.26
N ALA A 34 8.01 13.79 17.51
CA ALA A 34 8.58 14.73 16.57
C ALA A 34 7.66 14.97 15.36
N TYR A 35 7.02 13.93 14.79
CA TYR A 35 6.01 14.09 13.73
C TYR A 35 4.80 14.90 14.21
N ARG A 36 4.28 14.63 15.42
CA ARG A 36 3.20 15.44 16.02
C ARG A 36 3.62 16.90 16.24
N LEU A 37 4.89 17.13 16.58
CA LEU A 37 5.42 18.48 16.70
C LEU A 37 5.48 19.20 15.34
N ALA A 38 5.83 18.49 14.26
CA ALA A 38 5.81 19.04 12.92
C ALA A 38 4.39 19.48 12.51
N MET A 39 3.37 18.65 12.79
CA MET A 39 1.96 19.01 12.57
C MET A 39 1.56 20.27 13.35
N ARG A 40 1.99 20.40 14.61
CA ARG A 40 1.75 21.62 15.41
C ARG A 40 2.42 22.87 14.84
N TYR A 41 3.57 22.74 14.17
CA TYR A 41 4.18 23.86 13.47
C TYR A 41 3.36 24.27 12.24
N LYS A 42 2.73 23.31 11.54
CA LYS A 42 1.77 23.60 10.46
C LYS A 42 0.56 24.40 10.98
N GLU A 43 0.00 23.98 12.12
CA GLU A 43 -1.13 24.66 12.75
C GLU A 43 -0.78 26.11 13.16
N ALA A 44 0.46 26.34 13.59
CA ALA A 44 0.97 27.66 13.99
C ALA A 44 1.64 28.44 12.84
N LYS A 45 1.34 28.13 11.57
CA LYS A 45 1.99 28.74 10.40
C LYS A 45 1.86 30.27 10.34
N GLU A 46 0.78 30.83 10.89
CA GLU A 46 0.54 32.28 10.92
C GLU A 46 1.32 33.00 12.02
N GLU A 47 1.73 32.27 13.07
CA GLU A 47 2.44 32.83 14.23
C GLU A 47 3.97 32.72 14.09
N ASP A 48 4.47 31.84 13.23
CA ASP A 48 5.89 31.51 13.13
C ASP A 48 6.36 31.52 11.67
N GLU A 49 6.92 32.64 11.22
CA GLU A 49 7.45 32.80 9.84
C GLU A 49 8.53 31.77 9.47
N ASN A 50 9.16 31.11 10.45
CA ASN A 50 10.20 30.11 10.23
C ASN A 50 9.71 28.66 10.44
N TRP A 51 8.40 28.42 10.45
CA TRP A 51 7.83 27.09 10.70
C TRP A 51 8.33 26.03 9.71
N GLU A 52 8.49 26.37 8.43
CA GLU A 52 8.97 25.46 7.38
C GLU A 52 10.40 24.96 7.65
N LYS A 53 11.31 25.90 7.95
CA LYS A 53 12.70 25.58 8.32
C LYS A 53 12.77 24.74 9.60
N LYS A 54 11.82 24.91 10.51
CA LYS A 54 11.72 24.09 11.73
C LYS A 54 11.20 22.69 11.41
N CYS A 55 10.22 22.55 10.53
CA CYS A 55 9.76 21.26 10.01
C CYS A 55 10.91 20.50 9.34
N GLN A 56 11.69 21.14 8.45
CA GLN A 56 12.87 20.52 7.85
C GLN A 56 13.86 19.99 8.89
N LYS A 57 14.16 20.77 9.93
CA LYS A 57 15.03 20.33 11.04
C LYS A 57 14.44 19.14 11.81
N ILE A 58 13.13 19.13 12.02
CA ILE A 58 12.44 18.00 12.66
C ILE A 58 12.56 16.73 11.81
N PHE A 59 12.33 16.81 10.50
CA PHE A 59 12.46 15.64 9.63
C PHE A 59 13.90 15.13 9.54
N GLN A 60 14.89 16.03 9.50
CA GLN A 60 16.31 15.64 9.62
C GLN A 60 16.60 14.94 10.95
N PHE A 61 16.05 15.45 12.05
CA PHE A 61 16.14 14.81 13.35
C PHE A 61 15.48 13.42 13.35
N CYS A 62 14.29 13.26 12.77
CA CYS A 62 13.62 11.96 12.64
C CYS A 62 14.47 10.99 11.81
N HIS A 63 14.95 11.41 10.64
CA HIS A 63 15.80 10.59 9.76
C HIS A 63 17.02 10.05 10.50
N GLN A 64 17.76 10.92 11.20
CA GLN A 64 18.92 10.49 11.99
C GLN A 64 18.53 9.56 13.14
N THR A 65 17.34 9.74 13.74
CA THR A 65 16.85 8.92 14.87
C THR A 65 16.49 7.52 14.38
N VAL A 66 15.79 7.43 13.25
CA VAL A 66 15.47 6.18 12.59
C VAL A 66 16.74 5.48 12.11
N GLY A 67 17.71 6.22 11.55
CA GLY A 67 19.02 5.68 11.18
C GLY A 67 19.81 5.06 12.35
N ALA A 68 19.59 5.52 13.59
CA ALA A 68 20.18 4.88 14.76
C ALA A 68 19.53 3.51 15.08
N LEU A 69 18.26 3.32 14.74
CA LEU A 69 17.58 2.03 14.86
C LEU A 69 18.06 1.05 13.79
N ILE A 70 18.32 1.52 12.57
CA ILE A 70 18.89 0.69 11.49
C ILE A 70 20.26 0.16 11.91
N LYS A 71 21.12 1.02 12.48
CA LYS A 71 22.44 0.64 13.01
C LYS A 71 22.40 -0.37 14.15
N ALA A 72 21.24 -0.60 14.75
CA ALA A 72 21.02 -1.61 15.80
C ALA A 72 20.34 -2.87 15.23
N ASP A 73 20.56 -3.15 13.95
CA ASP A 73 20.05 -4.32 13.21
C ASP A 73 18.52 -4.45 13.26
N MET A 74 17.81 -3.32 13.21
CA MET A 74 16.36 -3.29 13.09
C MET A 74 15.94 -2.89 11.67
N ALA A 75 15.10 -3.69 11.04
CA ALA A 75 14.60 -3.41 9.68
C ALA A 75 13.12 -3.03 9.66
N GLU A 76 12.29 -3.85 10.31
CA GLU A 76 10.83 -3.76 10.26
C GLU A 76 10.24 -2.51 10.93
N MET A 77 10.77 -2.10 12.08
CA MET A 77 10.30 -0.91 12.79
C MET A 77 10.76 0.38 12.08
N PRO A 78 12.04 0.53 11.69
CA PRO A 78 12.50 1.70 10.93
C PRO A 78 11.76 1.90 9.61
N LEU A 79 11.48 0.83 8.87
CA LEU A 79 10.69 0.90 7.63
C LEU A 79 9.33 1.56 7.89
N ARG A 80 8.59 1.10 8.91
CA ARG A 80 7.28 1.68 9.24
C ARG A 80 7.39 3.13 9.72
N LEU A 81 8.46 3.48 10.44
CA LEU A 81 8.70 4.87 10.87
C LEU A 81 9.00 5.79 9.68
N PHE A 82 9.78 5.34 8.70
CA PHE A 82 10.00 6.10 7.47
C PHE A 82 8.71 6.29 6.69
N LEU A 83 7.89 5.26 6.52
CA LEU A 83 6.60 5.39 5.83
C LEU A 83 5.65 6.37 6.53
N GLN A 84 5.58 6.34 7.86
CA GLN A 84 4.83 7.34 8.63
C GLN A 84 5.40 8.75 8.49
N GLY A 85 6.72 8.88 8.42
CA GLY A 85 7.37 10.15 8.13
C GLY A 85 7.07 10.66 6.71
N ALA A 86 7.02 9.78 5.71
CA ALA A 86 6.67 10.12 4.35
C ALA A 86 5.23 10.66 4.27
N LEU A 87 4.25 9.97 4.89
CA LEU A 87 2.87 10.45 5.01
C LEU A 87 2.80 11.81 5.70
N THR A 88 3.48 11.95 6.84
CA THR A 88 3.45 13.20 7.59
C THR A 88 4.10 14.35 6.82
N ALA A 89 5.16 14.10 6.05
CA ALA A 89 5.77 15.10 5.19
C ALA A 89 4.84 15.51 4.06
N GLY A 90 4.18 14.52 3.42
CA GLY A 90 3.20 14.76 2.37
C GLY A 90 2.02 15.61 2.85
N GLU A 91 1.50 15.34 4.04
CA GLU A 91 0.40 16.08 4.65
C GLU A 91 0.78 17.49 5.11
N ILE A 92 2.03 17.75 5.53
CA ILE A 92 2.41 19.04 6.11
C ILE A 92 2.68 20.12 5.05
N GLU A 93 3.17 19.73 3.88
CA GLU A 93 3.39 20.63 2.72
C GLU A 93 4.29 21.84 3.05
N PHE A 94 5.40 21.61 3.78
CA PHE A 94 6.43 22.63 4.01
C PHE A 94 7.40 22.70 2.83
N GLU A 95 8.21 23.77 2.71
CA GLU A 95 9.22 23.87 1.63
C GLU A 95 10.11 22.62 1.52
N ASN A 96 10.23 22.05 0.31
CA ASN A 96 10.94 20.80 0.01
C ASN A 96 10.34 19.52 0.63
N HIS A 97 9.06 19.53 1.04
CA HIS A 97 8.39 18.35 1.60
C HIS A 97 8.41 17.15 0.64
N GLU A 98 8.24 17.36 -0.66
CA GLU A 98 8.27 16.30 -1.67
C GLU A 98 9.61 15.55 -1.67
N THR A 99 10.73 16.27 -1.67
CA THR A 99 12.07 15.67 -1.60
C THR A 99 12.28 14.87 -0.32
N VAL A 100 11.79 15.39 0.81
CA VAL A 100 11.87 14.69 2.11
C VAL A 100 11.03 13.42 2.10
N ALA A 101 9.80 13.50 1.57
CA ALA A 101 8.91 12.36 1.45
C ALA A 101 9.49 11.28 0.53
N TYR A 102 10.10 11.69 -0.59
CA TYR A 102 10.75 10.78 -1.53
C TYR A 102 11.95 10.06 -0.91
N GLU A 103 12.80 10.81 -0.20
CA GLU A 103 13.93 10.22 0.52
C GLU A 103 13.45 9.19 1.55
N PHE A 104 12.37 9.48 2.30
CA PHE A 104 11.84 8.55 3.28
C PHE A 104 11.25 7.28 2.63
N MET A 105 10.57 7.41 1.49
CA MET A 105 10.10 6.27 0.70
C MET A 105 11.28 5.44 0.16
N SER A 106 12.33 6.10 -0.35
CA SER A 106 13.55 5.46 -0.83
C SER A 106 14.24 4.65 0.28
N GLN A 107 14.42 5.25 1.47
CA GLN A 107 14.98 4.54 2.64
C GLN A 107 14.12 3.33 3.05
N ALA A 108 12.79 3.44 2.97
CA ALA A 108 11.89 2.32 3.25
C ALA A 108 12.05 1.19 2.21
N PHE A 109 12.24 1.52 0.92
CA PHE A 109 12.53 0.55 -0.13
C PHE A 109 13.89 -0.11 0.07
N SER A 110 14.95 0.64 0.39
CA SER A 110 16.27 0.07 0.68
C SER A 110 16.21 -0.94 1.82
N LEU A 111 15.54 -0.60 2.93
CA LEU A 111 15.35 -1.53 4.05
C LEU A 111 14.54 -2.77 3.67
N TYR A 112 13.52 -2.62 2.81
CA TYR A 112 12.75 -3.75 2.31
C TYR A 112 13.60 -4.71 1.47
N GLU A 113 14.44 -4.17 0.57
CA GLU A 113 15.25 -4.98 -0.35
C GLU A 113 16.44 -5.64 0.35
N ASP A 114 17.09 -4.95 1.28
CA ASP A 114 18.35 -5.41 1.89
C ASP A 114 18.15 -6.32 3.12
N GLU A 115 17.17 -6.00 3.96
CA GLU A 115 17.07 -6.58 5.31
C GLU A 115 15.86 -7.52 5.52
N ILE A 116 14.77 -7.33 4.76
CA ILE A 116 13.54 -8.13 4.92
C ILE A 116 13.59 -9.37 4.03
N SER A 117 13.95 -10.50 4.61
CA SER A 117 14.08 -11.80 3.91
C SER A 117 12.91 -12.77 4.14
N ASP A 118 12.17 -12.64 5.25
CA ASP A 118 11.04 -13.53 5.54
C ASP A 118 9.87 -13.27 4.58
N SER A 119 9.37 -14.32 3.92
CA SER A 119 8.32 -14.22 2.90
C SER A 119 7.01 -13.60 3.41
N LYS A 120 6.63 -13.85 4.68
CA LYS A 120 5.40 -13.26 5.24
C LYS A 120 5.62 -11.79 5.58
N ALA A 121 6.77 -11.46 6.17
CA ALA A 121 7.16 -10.09 6.45
C ALA A 121 7.32 -9.26 5.16
N GLN A 122 7.86 -9.84 4.09
CA GLN A 122 7.98 -9.20 2.78
C GLN A 122 6.62 -8.79 2.23
N LEU A 123 5.64 -9.70 2.19
CA LEU A 123 4.29 -9.36 1.71
C LEU A 123 3.66 -8.25 2.57
N ALA A 124 3.75 -8.36 3.89
CA ALA A 124 3.20 -7.34 4.79
C ALA A 124 3.88 -5.97 4.60
N ALA A 125 5.21 -5.95 4.44
CA ALA A 125 5.97 -4.73 4.24
C ALA A 125 5.65 -4.07 2.89
N ILE A 126 5.62 -4.83 1.79
CA ILE A 126 5.32 -4.27 0.46
C ILE A 126 3.87 -3.79 0.37
N THR A 127 2.90 -4.52 0.95
CA THR A 127 1.51 -4.06 1.02
C THR A 127 1.40 -2.75 1.80
N LEU A 128 2.18 -2.59 2.87
CA LEU A 128 2.20 -1.35 3.65
C LEU A 128 2.86 -0.19 2.88
N ILE A 129 3.93 -0.45 2.12
CA ILE A 129 4.55 0.55 1.22
C ILE A 129 3.53 0.99 0.14
N ILE A 130 2.85 0.03 -0.50
CA ILE A 130 1.84 0.31 -1.52
C ILE A 130 0.69 1.14 -0.93
N GLY A 131 0.12 0.73 0.20
CA GLY A 131 -0.95 1.48 0.84
C GLY A 131 -0.53 2.87 1.32
N THR A 132 0.74 3.03 1.72
CA THR A 132 1.30 4.34 2.08
C THR A 132 1.36 5.23 0.85
N LEU A 133 1.93 4.75 -0.25
CA LEU A 133 2.05 5.52 -1.49
C LEU A 133 0.68 5.88 -2.08
N GLU A 134 -0.30 4.98 -1.98
CA GLU A 134 -1.66 5.23 -2.49
C GLU A 134 -2.36 6.39 -1.78
N GLN A 135 -2.10 6.59 -0.49
CA GLN A 135 -2.65 7.70 0.29
C GLN A 135 -1.90 9.02 0.10
N MET A 136 -0.70 9.00 -0.46
CA MET A 136 0.11 10.20 -0.66
C MET A 136 -0.29 10.92 -1.95
N SER A 137 -0.52 12.23 -1.86
CA SER A 137 -0.82 13.09 -3.01
C SER A 137 0.27 14.13 -3.29
N CYS A 138 1.39 14.09 -2.56
CA CYS A 138 2.40 15.14 -2.57
C CYS A 138 3.47 14.99 -3.67
N PHE A 139 3.50 13.89 -4.41
CA PHE A 139 4.51 13.64 -5.44
C PHE A 139 4.03 14.15 -6.79
N GLY A 140 4.91 14.86 -7.51
CA GLY A 140 4.72 15.10 -8.94
C GLY A 140 4.94 13.83 -9.76
N ASP A 141 4.50 13.84 -11.02
CA ASP A 141 4.54 12.64 -11.88
C ASP A 141 5.95 12.06 -12.05
N GLU A 142 6.99 12.91 -12.10
CA GLU A 142 8.39 12.50 -12.22
C GLU A 142 8.87 11.63 -11.05
N ASN A 143 8.39 11.92 -9.83
CA ASN A 143 8.74 11.18 -8.63
C ASN A 143 7.75 10.04 -8.35
N HIS A 144 6.48 10.22 -8.74
CA HIS A 144 5.42 9.24 -8.48
C HIS A 144 5.51 8.00 -9.39
N GLU A 145 5.85 8.15 -10.67
CA GLU A 145 5.97 7.01 -11.60
C GLU A 145 7.07 5.99 -11.22
N PRO A 146 8.30 6.41 -10.86
CA PRO A 146 9.32 5.49 -10.39
C PRO A 146 8.89 4.68 -9.16
N LEU A 147 8.28 5.32 -8.16
CA LEU A 147 7.81 4.65 -6.94
C LEU A 147 6.73 3.59 -7.22
N ARG A 148 5.77 3.90 -8.11
CA ARG A 148 4.75 2.94 -8.54
C ARG A 148 5.35 1.75 -9.27
N THR A 149 6.31 2.00 -10.17
CA THR A 149 6.99 0.96 -10.93
C THR A 149 7.83 0.07 -10.01
N GLN A 150 8.49 0.66 -9.01
CA GLN A 150 9.27 -0.07 -8.02
C GLN A 150 8.37 -0.93 -7.12
N CYS A 151 7.19 -0.44 -6.70
CA CYS A 151 6.18 -1.27 -6.02
C CYS A 151 5.80 -2.49 -6.86
N ALA A 152 5.49 -2.30 -8.14
CA ALA A 152 5.11 -3.38 -9.04
C ALA A 152 6.25 -4.40 -9.26
N LEU A 153 7.50 -3.91 -9.33
CA LEU A 153 8.68 -4.76 -9.43
C LEU A 153 8.87 -5.59 -8.15
N ALA A 154 8.84 -4.95 -6.98
CA ALA A 154 8.97 -5.59 -5.68
C ALA A 154 7.89 -6.65 -5.45
N ALA A 155 6.62 -6.33 -5.74
CA ALA A 155 5.52 -7.29 -5.66
C ALA A 155 5.72 -8.51 -6.58
N SER A 156 6.28 -8.31 -7.77
CA SER A 156 6.54 -9.40 -8.71
C SER A 156 7.75 -10.27 -8.36
N LYS A 157 8.66 -9.77 -7.51
CA LYS A 157 9.85 -10.48 -7.03
C LYS A 157 9.61 -11.32 -5.77
N LEU A 158 8.42 -11.24 -5.16
CA LEU A 158 8.06 -12.07 -4.00
C LEU A 158 8.28 -13.56 -4.31
N LEU A 159 8.75 -14.35 -3.34
CA LEU A 159 9.13 -15.75 -3.63
C LEU A 159 7.92 -16.64 -3.98
N LYS A 160 6.81 -16.48 -3.25
CA LYS A 160 5.62 -17.33 -3.37
C LYS A 160 4.66 -16.79 -4.43
N LYS A 161 4.14 -17.66 -5.29
CA LYS A 161 3.18 -17.30 -6.35
C LYS A 161 1.88 -16.68 -5.82
N PRO A 162 1.25 -17.18 -4.74
CA PRO A 162 0.07 -16.53 -4.17
C PRO A 162 0.35 -15.10 -3.70
N ASP A 163 1.51 -14.90 -3.06
CA ASP A 163 1.92 -13.58 -2.56
C ASP A 163 2.25 -12.63 -3.72
N GLN A 164 2.91 -13.11 -4.79
CA GLN A 164 3.10 -12.34 -6.04
C GLN A 164 1.76 -11.91 -6.63
N CYS A 165 0.77 -12.81 -6.69
CA CYS A 165 -0.55 -12.52 -7.23
C CYS A 165 -1.23 -11.41 -6.41
N ARG A 166 -1.31 -11.57 -5.09
CA ARG A 166 -1.91 -10.61 -4.18
C ARG A 166 -1.21 -9.25 -4.23
N GLY A 167 0.13 -9.23 -4.17
CA GLY A 167 0.91 -8.00 -4.25
C GLY A 167 0.70 -7.25 -5.56
N VAL A 168 0.70 -7.95 -6.71
CA VAL A 168 0.44 -7.32 -8.02
C VAL A 168 -0.99 -6.78 -8.11
N CYS A 169 -1.98 -7.47 -7.52
CA CYS A 169 -3.35 -6.96 -7.43
C CYS A 169 -3.41 -5.71 -6.55
N THR A 170 -2.73 -5.68 -5.41
CA THR A 170 -2.66 -4.48 -4.57
C THR A 170 -2.01 -3.30 -5.31
N CYS A 171 -0.96 -3.54 -6.10
CA CYS A 171 -0.34 -2.49 -6.93
C CYS A 171 -1.30 -1.88 -7.96
N SER A 172 -2.36 -2.59 -8.37
CA SER A 172 -3.33 -2.02 -9.31
C SER A 172 -4.07 -0.79 -8.75
N HIS A 173 -4.19 -0.67 -7.42
CA HIS A 173 -4.77 0.52 -6.77
C HIS A 173 -3.92 1.78 -6.99
N LEU A 174 -2.59 1.66 -7.04
CA LEU A 174 -1.68 2.78 -7.31
C LEU A 174 -1.88 3.42 -8.69
N PHE A 175 -2.38 2.65 -9.66
CA PHE A 175 -2.66 3.13 -11.01
C PHE A 175 -4.10 3.62 -11.18
N TRP A 176 -4.97 3.33 -10.21
CA TRP A 176 -6.36 3.76 -10.23
C TRP A 176 -6.59 4.92 -9.28
N SER A 177 -6.59 4.67 -7.96
CA SER A 177 -6.92 5.63 -6.91
C SER A 177 -5.73 6.45 -6.40
N GLY A 178 -4.51 6.11 -6.83
CA GLY A 178 -3.32 6.90 -6.52
C GLY A 178 -3.48 8.35 -7.00
N ARG A 179 -2.99 9.30 -6.18
CA ARG A 179 -3.10 10.74 -6.42
C ARG A 179 -1.72 11.31 -6.73
N SER A 180 -1.64 12.19 -7.72
CA SER A 180 -0.43 12.92 -8.08
C SER A 180 -0.67 14.40 -7.86
N ALA A 181 0.36 15.15 -7.46
CA ALA A 181 0.27 16.60 -7.34
C ALA A 181 0.04 17.28 -8.71
N SER A 182 0.35 16.58 -9.81
CA SER A 182 0.23 17.10 -11.18
C SER A 182 -1.19 16.98 -11.76
N GLN A 183 -2.05 16.14 -11.17
CA GLN A 183 -3.40 15.89 -11.67
C GLN A 183 -4.42 16.09 -10.54
N GLU A 184 -5.40 16.95 -10.74
CA GLU A 184 -6.52 17.09 -9.80
C GLU A 184 -7.44 15.87 -9.92
N GLY A 185 -7.16 14.84 -9.12
CA GLY A 185 -7.97 13.64 -9.03
C GLY A 185 -7.16 12.35 -8.93
N GLU A 186 -7.88 11.25 -9.09
CA GLU A 186 -7.32 9.91 -9.20
C GLU A 186 -6.71 9.72 -10.61
N LEU A 187 -5.60 8.97 -10.71
CA LEU A 187 -4.91 8.72 -11.98
C LEU A 187 -5.80 8.01 -13.02
N GLN A 188 -6.63 7.07 -12.58
CA GLN A 188 -7.57 6.29 -13.40
C GLN A 188 -6.96 5.70 -14.69
N ASP A 189 -5.74 5.16 -14.60
CA ASP A 189 -5.09 4.47 -15.73
C ASP A 189 -5.67 3.06 -15.92
N SER A 190 -6.79 2.99 -16.64
CA SER A 190 -7.50 1.76 -16.96
C SER A 190 -6.60 0.69 -17.59
N LYS A 191 -5.61 1.09 -18.39
CA LYS A 191 -4.72 0.17 -19.10
C LYS A 191 -3.75 -0.50 -18.13
N ARG A 192 -3.06 0.29 -17.29
CA ARG A 192 -2.12 -0.27 -16.29
C ARG A 192 -2.83 -1.14 -15.26
N VAL A 193 -4.06 -0.79 -14.87
CA VAL A 193 -4.90 -1.65 -14.01
C VAL A 193 -5.17 -3.00 -14.68
N SER A 194 -5.64 -2.98 -15.94
CA SER A 194 -5.90 -4.21 -16.71
C SER A 194 -4.65 -5.08 -16.85
N ASP A 195 -3.49 -4.48 -17.10
CA ASP A 195 -2.21 -5.19 -17.20
C ASP A 195 -1.78 -5.84 -15.88
N CYS A 196 -2.00 -5.16 -14.74
CA CYS A 196 -1.76 -5.73 -13.41
C CYS A 196 -2.68 -6.92 -13.13
N LEU A 197 -3.98 -6.79 -13.40
CA LEU A 197 -4.95 -7.87 -13.18
C LEU A 197 -4.69 -9.08 -14.09
N LYS A 198 -4.38 -8.85 -15.38
CA LYS A 198 -3.96 -9.91 -16.31
C LYS A 198 -2.69 -10.63 -15.84
N LYS A 199 -1.72 -9.88 -15.31
CA LYS A 199 -0.52 -10.45 -14.69
C LYS A 199 -0.88 -11.28 -13.46
N GLY A 200 -1.80 -10.82 -12.61
CA GLY A 200 -2.36 -11.58 -11.49
C GLY A 200 -2.98 -12.90 -11.93
N VAL A 201 -3.87 -12.89 -12.93
CA VAL A 201 -4.47 -14.12 -13.51
C VAL A 201 -3.40 -15.06 -14.05
N LYS A 202 -2.36 -14.55 -14.74
CA LYS A 202 -1.25 -15.37 -15.21
C LYS A 202 -0.46 -16.02 -14.07
N ILE A 203 -0.25 -15.31 -12.95
CA ILE A 203 0.42 -15.85 -11.77
C ILE A 203 -0.47 -16.89 -11.05
N ALA A 204 -1.77 -16.64 -10.92
CA ALA A 204 -2.72 -17.59 -10.35
C ALA A 204 -2.73 -18.93 -11.15
N ASN A 205 -2.64 -18.86 -12.48
CA ASN A 205 -2.48 -20.05 -13.34
C ASN A 205 -1.18 -20.83 -13.09
N GLN A 206 -0.12 -20.18 -12.59
CA GLN A 206 1.15 -20.82 -12.27
C GLN A 206 1.15 -21.45 -10.87
N CYS A 207 0.08 -21.26 -10.08
CA CYS A 207 -0.05 -21.93 -8.78
C CYS A 207 -0.37 -23.41 -9.01
N MET A 208 0.47 -24.29 -8.46
CA MET A 208 0.32 -25.74 -8.58
C MET A 208 -0.78 -26.28 -7.68
N ASP A 209 -1.00 -25.66 -6.52
CA ASP A 209 -2.06 -26.01 -5.59
C ASP A 209 -3.40 -25.52 -6.15
N SER A 210 -4.30 -26.46 -6.43
CA SER A 210 -5.61 -26.18 -7.01
C SER A 210 -6.54 -25.43 -6.05
N SER A 211 -6.46 -25.69 -4.74
CA SER A 211 -7.26 -24.98 -3.73
C SER A 211 -6.86 -23.50 -3.71
N VAL A 212 -5.55 -23.23 -3.58
CA VAL A 212 -5.01 -21.87 -3.58
C VAL A 212 -5.27 -21.17 -4.92
N GLN A 213 -5.18 -21.89 -6.04
CA GLN A 213 -5.48 -21.33 -7.36
C GLN A 213 -6.94 -20.86 -7.46
N VAL A 214 -7.91 -21.67 -7.02
CA VAL A 214 -9.33 -21.29 -7.04
C VAL A 214 -9.58 -20.11 -6.09
N GLN A 215 -8.99 -20.13 -4.90
CA GLN A 215 -9.05 -18.99 -3.97
C GLN A 215 -8.54 -17.70 -4.63
N LEU A 216 -7.40 -17.74 -5.31
CA LEU A 216 -6.85 -16.58 -6.02
C LEU A 216 -7.75 -16.11 -7.16
N PHE A 217 -8.41 -17.01 -7.89
CA PHE A 217 -9.39 -16.61 -8.91
C PHE A 217 -10.61 -15.90 -8.30
N VAL A 218 -11.11 -16.36 -7.15
CA VAL A 218 -12.19 -15.66 -6.44
C VAL A 218 -11.71 -14.29 -5.95
N GLU A 219 -10.51 -14.18 -5.39
CA GLU A 219 -9.92 -12.89 -4.98
C GLU A 219 -9.77 -11.96 -6.19
N LEU A 220 -9.24 -12.43 -7.31
CA LEU A 220 -9.10 -11.67 -8.56
C LEU A 220 -10.46 -11.23 -9.10
N LEU A 221 -11.47 -12.11 -9.10
CA LEU A 221 -12.82 -11.76 -9.53
C LEU A 221 -13.36 -10.57 -8.73
N ASN A 222 -13.18 -10.56 -7.40
CA ASN A 222 -13.59 -9.44 -6.57
C ASN A 222 -12.82 -8.14 -6.90
N HIS A 223 -11.53 -8.22 -7.24
CA HIS A 223 -10.78 -7.03 -7.72
C HIS A 223 -11.32 -6.54 -9.07
N TYR A 224 -11.63 -7.42 -10.01
CA TYR A 224 -12.27 -7.04 -11.27
C TYR A 224 -13.64 -6.38 -11.03
N ILE A 225 -14.46 -6.93 -10.14
CA ILE A 225 -15.75 -6.33 -9.77
C ILE A 225 -15.56 -4.94 -9.18
N TYR A 226 -14.59 -4.76 -8.27
CA TYR A 226 -14.28 -3.44 -7.71
C TYR A 226 -13.96 -2.41 -8.80
N TYR A 227 -13.08 -2.74 -9.75
CA TYR A 227 -12.72 -1.81 -10.83
C TYR A 227 -13.85 -1.58 -11.82
N TYR A 228 -14.66 -2.62 -12.09
CA TYR A 228 -15.86 -2.49 -12.89
C TYR A 228 -16.81 -1.48 -12.25
N GLU A 229 -17.16 -1.65 -10.97
CA GLU A 229 -18.03 -0.73 -10.21
C GLU A 229 -17.49 0.70 -10.14
N LYS A 230 -16.17 0.87 -10.17
CA LYS A 230 -15.51 2.18 -10.18
C LYS A 230 -15.47 2.84 -11.58
N GLY A 231 -16.02 2.21 -12.60
CA GLY A 231 -16.10 2.77 -13.96
C GLY A 231 -14.86 2.54 -14.82
N ASN A 232 -14.11 1.46 -14.59
CA ASN A 232 -12.98 1.10 -15.45
C ASN A 232 -13.45 0.42 -16.74
N ASP A 233 -13.42 1.16 -17.85
CA ASP A 233 -13.84 0.69 -19.18
C ASP A 233 -13.09 -0.54 -19.72
N GLN A 234 -11.88 -0.83 -19.22
CA GLN A 234 -11.10 -1.99 -19.65
C GLN A 234 -11.55 -3.30 -18.97
N VAL A 235 -12.33 -3.21 -17.90
CA VAL A 235 -12.95 -4.37 -17.27
C VAL A 235 -14.31 -4.58 -17.89
N THR A 236 -14.47 -5.65 -18.67
CA THR A 236 -15.73 -5.96 -19.33
C THR A 236 -16.43 -7.13 -18.64
N ILE A 237 -17.75 -7.21 -18.82
CA ILE A 237 -18.57 -8.32 -18.35
C ILE A 237 -18.07 -9.66 -18.92
N GLN A 238 -17.51 -9.66 -20.13
CA GLN A 238 -16.91 -10.84 -20.74
C GLN A 238 -15.75 -11.41 -19.91
N VAL A 239 -14.89 -10.55 -19.35
CA VAL A 239 -13.79 -10.98 -18.47
C VAL A 239 -14.32 -11.54 -17.16
N LEU A 240 -15.37 -10.93 -16.59
CA LEU A 240 -16.04 -11.45 -15.39
C LEU A 240 -16.64 -12.84 -15.65
N ASN A 241 -17.39 -13.01 -16.74
CA ASN A 241 -17.99 -14.28 -17.15
C ASN A 241 -16.94 -15.37 -17.35
N GLN A 242 -15.80 -15.05 -17.98
CA GLN A 242 -14.69 -16.00 -18.17
C GLN A 242 -14.10 -16.48 -16.83
N LEU A 243 -13.89 -15.57 -15.87
CA LEU A 243 -13.39 -15.93 -14.54
C LEU A 243 -14.42 -16.75 -13.75
N ILE A 244 -15.69 -16.37 -13.80
CA ILE A 244 -16.79 -17.09 -13.14
C ILE A 244 -16.91 -18.51 -13.69
N ALA A 245 -16.90 -18.67 -15.02
CA ALA A 245 -16.94 -19.99 -15.66
C ALA A 245 -15.77 -20.86 -15.20
N LYS A 246 -14.56 -20.31 -15.19
CA LYS A 246 -13.37 -21.02 -14.74
C LYS A 246 -13.44 -21.45 -13.26
N ILE A 247 -13.94 -20.59 -12.38
CA ILE A 247 -14.15 -20.93 -10.97
C ILE A 247 -15.18 -22.06 -10.85
N LYS A 248 -16.30 -21.97 -11.55
CA LYS A 248 -17.35 -23.02 -11.54
C LYS A 248 -16.88 -24.36 -12.09
N GLU A 249 -15.98 -24.38 -13.07
CA GLU A 249 -15.40 -25.60 -13.62
C GLU A 249 -14.38 -26.24 -12.65
N THR A 250 -13.62 -25.42 -11.92
CA THR A 250 -12.51 -25.91 -11.10
C THR A 250 -12.93 -26.23 -9.66
N LEU A 251 -13.86 -25.47 -9.08
CA LEU A 251 -14.31 -25.60 -7.70
C LEU A 251 -14.85 -27.01 -7.34
N PRO A 252 -15.65 -27.71 -8.18
CA PRO A 252 -16.15 -29.04 -7.87
C PRO A 252 -15.07 -30.13 -7.87
N ASN A 253 -13.91 -29.86 -8.50
CA ASN A 253 -12.81 -30.81 -8.59
C ASN A 253 -11.90 -30.79 -7.36
N LEU A 254 -12.14 -29.88 -6.42
CA LEU A 254 -11.37 -29.78 -5.17
C LEU A 254 -11.85 -30.84 -4.17
N GLU A 255 -10.91 -31.32 -3.35
CA GLU A 255 -11.24 -32.20 -2.23
C GLU A 255 -12.11 -31.47 -1.22
N ALA A 256 -13.15 -32.15 -0.72
CA ALA A 256 -14.04 -31.59 0.29
C ALA A 256 -13.31 -31.49 1.63
N ASN A 257 -12.99 -30.26 2.04
CA ASN A 257 -12.39 -29.93 3.31
C ASN A 257 -12.88 -28.53 3.76
N GLU A 258 -12.50 -28.11 4.97
CA GLU A 258 -12.92 -26.83 5.54
C GLU A 258 -12.48 -25.62 4.68
N GLU A 259 -11.32 -25.68 4.03
CA GLU A 259 -10.83 -24.61 3.15
C GLU A 259 -11.69 -24.49 1.88
N THR A 260 -12.03 -25.61 1.24
CA THR A 260 -12.89 -25.66 0.06
C THR A 260 -14.30 -25.16 0.37
N GLU A 261 -14.84 -25.46 1.56
CA GLU A 261 -16.12 -24.91 2.02
C GLU A 261 -16.06 -23.38 2.18
N GLN A 262 -14.97 -22.85 2.74
CA GLN A 262 -14.76 -21.41 2.86
C GLN A 262 -14.65 -20.72 1.50
N ILE A 263 -13.91 -21.31 0.55
CA ILE A 263 -13.77 -20.79 -0.82
C ILE A 263 -15.13 -20.80 -1.54
N ASN A 264 -15.91 -21.89 -1.41
CA ASN A 264 -17.24 -21.98 -1.99
C ASN A 264 -18.18 -20.92 -1.41
N LYS A 265 -18.16 -20.72 -0.09
CA LYS A 265 -18.95 -19.67 0.58
C LYS A 265 -18.54 -18.27 0.10
N HIS A 266 -17.24 -18.01 -0.05
CA HIS A 266 -16.75 -16.74 -0.58
C HIS A 266 -17.26 -16.50 -2.02
N PHE A 267 -17.17 -17.50 -2.89
CA PHE A 267 -17.68 -17.41 -4.26
C PHE A 267 -19.20 -17.20 -4.31
N GLN A 268 -19.97 -17.90 -3.47
CA GLN A 268 -21.42 -17.73 -3.38
C GLN A 268 -21.80 -16.32 -2.97
N ASN A 269 -21.13 -15.74 -1.97
CA ASN A 269 -21.33 -14.34 -1.57
C ASN A 269 -21.02 -13.37 -2.72
N THR A 270 -19.94 -13.61 -3.48
CA THR A 270 -19.60 -12.78 -4.65
C THR A 270 -20.67 -12.88 -5.75
N VAL A 271 -21.21 -14.08 -6.00
CA VAL A 271 -22.31 -14.28 -6.96
C VAL A 271 -23.60 -13.61 -6.48
N GLU A 272 -23.92 -13.68 -5.19
CA GLU A 272 -25.09 -13.01 -4.61
C GLU A 272 -24.99 -11.49 -4.76
N HIS A 273 -23.82 -10.90 -4.46
CA HIS A 273 -23.55 -9.48 -4.71
C HIS A 273 -23.81 -9.09 -6.18
N LEU A 274 -23.31 -9.88 -7.13
CA LEU A 274 -23.54 -9.65 -8.56
C LEU A 274 -25.02 -9.75 -8.95
N LYS A 275 -25.78 -10.70 -8.36
CA LYS A 275 -27.24 -10.81 -8.58
C LYS A 275 -27.98 -9.57 -8.06
N LEU A 276 -27.67 -9.14 -6.83
CA LEU A 276 -28.28 -7.95 -6.23
C LEU A 276 -28.01 -6.70 -7.07
N ARG A 277 -26.78 -6.55 -7.58
CA ARG A 277 -26.42 -5.42 -8.45
C ARG A 277 -27.09 -5.48 -9.83
N ARG A 278 -27.32 -6.67 -10.38
CA ARG A 278 -28.06 -6.86 -11.64
C ARG A 278 -29.55 -6.56 -11.47
N ASP A 279 -30.14 -7.02 -10.39
CA ASP A 279 -31.58 -6.90 -10.15
C ASP A 279 -31.97 -5.53 -9.53
N GLY A 280 -31.02 -4.83 -8.90
CA GLY A 280 -31.19 -3.52 -8.25
C GLY A 280 -30.84 -2.31 -9.12
N SER A 281 -31.35 -2.28 -10.36
CA SER A 281 -31.06 -1.29 -11.42
C SER A 281 -31.42 0.20 -11.13
N GLU A 282 -31.41 0.66 -9.89
CA GLU A 282 -31.73 2.05 -9.51
C GLU A 282 -30.65 2.79 -8.68
N THR A 283 -29.52 2.17 -8.35
CA THR A 283 -28.41 2.85 -7.64
C THR A 283 -27.19 3.04 -8.53
N GLU A 284 -26.86 4.30 -8.83
CA GLU A 284 -25.68 4.83 -9.55
C GLU A 284 -24.49 3.84 -9.69
N GLY A 285 -24.51 3.02 -10.75
CA GLY A 285 -23.47 2.04 -11.04
C GLY A 285 -23.57 1.46 -12.45
N PRO A 286 -22.50 0.82 -12.96
CA PRO A 286 -22.46 0.25 -14.32
C PRO A 286 -23.43 -0.92 -14.48
N SER A 287 -24.09 -1.01 -15.65
CA SER A 287 -25.13 -2.02 -15.93
C SER A 287 -24.54 -3.43 -16.10
N TYR A 288 -25.09 -4.38 -15.33
CA TYR A 288 -24.69 -5.78 -15.30
C TYR A 288 -25.53 -6.69 -16.20
N GLU A 289 -26.27 -6.14 -17.17
CA GLU A 289 -27.27 -6.86 -17.97
C GLU A 289 -26.74 -8.08 -18.75
N GLU A 290 -25.44 -8.14 -19.10
CA GLU A 290 -24.83 -9.25 -19.85
C GLU A 290 -24.14 -10.32 -18.98
N LEU A 291 -24.29 -10.28 -17.64
CA LEU A 291 -23.65 -11.26 -16.74
C LEU A 291 -24.33 -12.64 -16.80
N VAL A 292 -23.51 -13.67 -17.02
CA VAL A 292 -23.93 -15.08 -17.01
C VAL A 292 -23.52 -15.70 -15.67
N LEU A 293 -24.47 -15.70 -14.72
CA LEU A 293 -24.28 -16.15 -13.33
C LEU A 293 -24.62 -17.61 -13.08
#